data_AF-A0A4R7FQU2-F1
#
_entry.id   AF-A0A4R7FQU2-F1
#
_cell.length_a   1.000
_cell.length_b   1.000
_cell.length_c   1.000
_cell.angle_alpha   90.00
_cell.angle_beta   90.00
_cell.angle_gamma   90.00
#
_symmetry.space_group_name_H-M   'P 1'
#
loop_
_entity.id
_entity.type
_entity.pdbx_description
1 polymer ?
#
loop_
_entity_poly.entity_id
_entity_poly.type
_entity_poly.pdbx_seq_one_letter_code
_entity_poly.pdbx_strand_id
1 'polypeptide(L)'
;MLRPYRLERELDRAVSQWLDWLPRWDPATARRRLSPCVTCPGWAVELGFDEVPHGALHALTTSLDAVVTEHVRRSVSLQPFLSDEAIDGLRDQLRREATAWVARQHAQISRALDAFVEPKVQHMAALLLADLGGV
;
A
#
# COMPACT_ATOMS: atom_id res chain seq x y z
N MET A 1 -14.45 -8.75 -20.74
CA MET A 1 -14.15 -8.96 -19.30
C MET A 1 -12.66 -9.21 -19.13
N LEU A 2 -11.94 -8.36 -18.39
CA LEU A 2 -10.58 -8.67 -17.97
C LEU A 2 -10.63 -9.90 -17.06
N ARG A 3 -9.81 -10.91 -17.33
CA ARG A 3 -9.82 -12.16 -16.54
C ARG A 3 -9.35 -11.86 -15.10
N PRO A 4 -10.03 -12.40 -14.06
CA PRO A 4 -9.63 -12.24 -12.65
C PRO A 4 -8.13 -12.50 -12.41
N TYR A 5 -7.58 -13.53 -13.07
CA TYR A 5 -6.17 -13.89 -13.02
C TYR A 5 -5.18 -12.77 -13.39
N ARG A 6 -5.60 -11.73 -14.13
CA ARG A 6 -4.71 -10.60 -14.45
C ARG A 6 -4.54 -9.64 -13.27
N LEU A 7 -5.62 -9.36 -12.54
CA LEU A 7 -5.59 -8.51 -11.35
C LEU A 7 -4.68 -9.15 -10.29
N GLU A 8 -4.94 -10.40 -9.95
CA GLU A 8 -4.17 -11.11 -8.92
C GLU A 8 -2.67 -11.14 -9.24
N ARG A 9 -2.28 -11.41 -10.48
CA ARG A 9 -0.86 -11.37 -10.88
C ARG A 9 -0.21 -9.99 -10.75
N GLU A 10 -0.95 -8.93 -11.06
CA GLU A 10 -0.44 -7.56 -10.95
C GLU A 10 -0.34 -7.14 -9.46
N LEU A 11 -1.27 -7.60 -8.61
CA LEU A 11 -1.21 -7.44 -7.15
C LEU A 11 -0.04 -8.23 -6.54
N ASP A 12 0.15 -9.50 -6.95
CA ASP A 12 1.29 -10.34 -6.57
C ASP A 12 2.62 -9.64 -6.85
N ARG A 13 2.75 -9.08 -8.05
CA ARG A 13 3.93 -8.35 -8.46
C ARG A 13 4.14 -7.11 -7.59
N ALA A 14 3.08 -6.34 -7.32
CA ALA A 14 3.17 -5.14 -6.49
C ALA A 14 3.62 -5.49 -5.05
N VAL A 15 3.02 -6.50 -4.42
CA VAL A 15 3.39 -6.94 -3.07
C VAL A 15 4.80 -7.49 -3.05
N SER A 16 5.18 -8.34 -4.01
CA SER A 16 6.53 -8.91 -4.08
C SER A 16 7.61 -7.84 -4.22
N GLN A 17 7.41 -6.86 -5.09
CA GLN A 17 8.35 -5.74 -5.26
C GLN A 17 8.48 -4.90 -4.00
N TRP A 18 7.37 -4.68 -3.29
CA TRP A 18 7.38 -3.97 -2.02
C TRP A 18 8.14 -4.76 -0.94
N LEU A 19 7.90 -6.07 -0.83
CA LEU A 19 8.63 -6.96 0.08
C LEU A 19 10.15 -6.97 -0.21
N ASP A 20 10.54 -7.00 -1.48
CA ASP A 20 11.95 -6.94 -1.90
C ASP A 20 12.62 -5.58 -1.62
N TRP A 21 11.82 -4.52 -1.52
CA TRP A 21 12.29 -3.17 -1.22
C TRP A 21 12.39 -2.91 0.29
N LEU A 22 11.49 -3.48 1.09
CA LEU A 22 11.33 -3.20 2.52
C LEU A 22 12.62 -3.33 3.36
N PRO A 23 13.52 -4.32 3.13
CA PRO A 23 14.79 -4.40 3.84
C PRO A 23 15.68 -3.16 3.66
N ARG A 24 15.52 -2.42 2.56
CA ARG A 24 16.29 -1.20 2.25
C ARG A 24 15.56 0.08 2.65
N TRP A 25 14.32 0.00 3.12
CA TRP A 25 13.59 1.15 3.62
C TRP A 25 14.28 1.71 4.88
N ASP A 26 14.34 3.04 5.00
CA ASP A 26 14.96 3.72 6.14
C ASP A 26 14.05 4.88 6.59
N PRO A 27 13.59 4.89 7.86
CA PRO A 27 12.74 5.96 8.37
C PRO A 27 13.41 7.35 8.32
N ALA A 28 14.74 7.45 8.38
CA ALA A 28 15.48 8.71 8.29
C ALA A 28 15.44 9.33 6.88
N THR A 29 15.13 8.54 5.85
CA THR A 29 15.03 9.01 4.46
C THR A 29 13.65 9.57 4.12
N ALA A 30 12.74 9.66 5.10
CA ALA A 30 11.41 10.20 4.91
C ALA A 30 11.49 11.66 4.41
N ARG A 31 11.29 11.85 3.10
CA ARG A 31 11.14 13.18 2.52
C ARG A 31 9.90 13.82 3.14
N ARG A 32 10.06 15.04 3.69
CA ARG A 32 8.92 15.88 4.07
C ARG A 32 8.08 16.13 2.82
N ARG A 33 6.96 15.41 2.69
CA ARG A 33 5.90 15.77 1.74
C ARG A 33 5.21 17.01 2.30
N LEU A 34 5.04 18.02 1.44
CA LEU A 34 4.31 19.24 1.77
C LEU A 34 2.79 19.03 1.85
N SER A 35 2.28 17.91 1.31
CA SER A 35 0.86 17.55 1.36
C SER A 35 0.65 16.08 1.77
N PRO A 36 -0.35 15.80 2.62
CA PRO A 36 -0.68 14.44 3.03
C PRO A 36 -1.18 13.60 1.83
N CYS A 37 -0.81 12.33 1.79
CA CYS A 37 -1.33 11.37 0.80
C CYS A 37 -2.81 11.12 1.09
N VAL A 38 -3.71 11.35 0.13
CA VAL A 38 -5.16 11.11 0.29
C VAL A 38 -5.54 9.63 0.13
N THR A 39 -4.75 8.89 -0.66
CA THR A 39 -5.00 7.47 -0.99
C THR A 39 -4.56 6.52 0.12
N CYS A 40 -3.45 6.84 0.77
CA CYS A 40 -2.73 5.93 1.67
C CYS A 40 -3.52 5.61 2.96
N PRO A 41 -4.18 6.56 3.63
CA PRO A 41 -4.94 6.28 4.85
C PRO A 41 -6.07 5.26 4.64
N GLY A 42 -6.84 5.38 3.56
CA GLY A 42 -7.95 4.46 3.28
C GLY A 42 -7.48 3.02 3.08
N TRP A 43 -6.40 2.82 2.31
CA TRP A 43 -5.79 1.49 2.16
C TRP A 43 -5.22 0.95 3.47
N ALA A 44 -4.55 1.78 4.27
CA ALA A 44 -3.96 1.33 5.54
C ALA A 44 -5.03 0.83 6.50
N VAL A 45 -6.14 1.56 6.65
CA VAL A 45 -7.27 1.13 7.51
C VAL A 45 -7.92 -0.14 6.97
N GLU A 46 -8.22 -0.21 5.67
CA GLU A 46 -8.85 -1.39 5.07
C GLU A 46 -7.98 -2.66 5.17
N LEU A 47 -6.66 -2.50 5.19
CA LEU A 47 -5.70 -3.60 5.28
C LEU A 47 -5.28 -3.92 6.72
N GLY A 48 -5.67 -3.12 7.72
CA GLY A 48 -5.28 -3.31 9.12
C GLY A 48 -3.83 -2.93 9.43
N PHE A 49 -3.28 -1.94 8.72
CA PHE A 49 -1.89 -1.47 8.87
C PHE A 49 -1.82 0.01 9.23
N ASP A 50 -2.85 0.57 9.85
CA ASP A 50 -2.93 1.98 10.27
C ASP A 50 -1.83 2.41 11.26
N GLU A 51 -1.31 1.48 12.05
CA GLU A 51 -0.18 1.72 12.97
C GLU A 51 1.21 1.63 12.30
N VAL A 52 1.29 1.20 11.04
CA VAL A 52 2.57 1.06 10.33
C VAL A 52 3.02 2.43 9.81
N PRO A 53 4.32 2.79 9.93
CA PRO A 53 4.82 4.06 9.44
C PRO A 53 4.41 4.33 7.99
N HIS A 54 3.76 5.48 7.76
CA HIS A 54 3.27 5.87 6.43
C HIS A 54 4.36 5.77 5.35
N GLY A 55 5.60 6.12 5.66
CA GLY A 55 6.73 6.00 4.71
C GLY A 55 6.98 4.56 4.22
N ALA A 56 6.83 3.56 5.11
CA ALA A 56 7.01 2.16 4.76
C ALA A 56 5.82 1.63 3.94
N LEU A 57 4.59 2.04 4.29
CA LEU A 57 3.38 1.65 3.57
C LEU A 57 3.18 2.36 2.23
N HIS A 58 3.68 3.58 2.07
CA HIS A 58 3.36 4.43 0.92
C HIS A 58 3.60 3.72 -0.41
N ALA A 59 4.74 3.02 -0.54
CA ALA A 59 5.08 2.28 -1.75
C ALA A 59 4.10 1.14 -2.05
N LEU A 60 3.61 0.43 -1.03
CA LEU A 60 2.59 -0.61 -1.18
C LEU A 60 1.25 -0.01 -1.59
N THR A 61 0.71 0.92 -0.80
CA THR A 61 -0.64 1.45 -1.00
C THR A 61 -0.78 2.18 -2.33
N THR A 62 0.24 2.92 -2.76
CA THR A 62 0.24 3.57 -4.08
C THR A 62 0.35 2.58 -5.24
N SER A 63 1.10 1.48 -5.07
CA SER A 63 1.18 0.43 -6.09
C SER A 63 -0.14 -0.32 -6.25
N LEU A 64 -0.82 -0.65 -5.14
CA LEU A 64 -2.15 -1.28 -5.18
C LEU A 64 -3.18 -0.37 -5.85
N ASP A 65 -3.19 0.91 -5.49
CA ASP A 65 -4.08 1.90 -6.10
C ASP A 65 -3.84 2.07 -7.61
N ALA A 66 -2.57 2.06 -8.03
CA ALA A 66 -2.20 2.12 -9.44
C ALA A 66 -2.69 0.89 -10.22
N VAL A 67 -2.58 -0.32 -9.64
CA VAL A 67 -3.10 -1.55 -10.26
C VAL A 67 -4.61 -1.47 -10.42
N VAL A 68 -5.34 -1.09 -9.38
CA VAL A 68 -6.81 -0.92 -9.44
C VAL A 68 -7.19 0.14 -10.49
N THR A 69 -6.55 1.30 -10.46
CA THR A 69 -6.81 2.41 -11.40
C THR A 69 -6.57 2.00 -12.85
N GLU A 70 -5.50 1.27 -13.12
CA GLU A 70 -5.19 0.79 -14.46
C GLU A 70 -6.22 -0.24 -14.95
N HIS A 71 -6.73 -1.12 -14.07
CA HIS A 71 -7.79 -2.05 -14.42
C HIS A 71 -9.13 -1.38 -14.67
N VAL A 72 -9.48 -0.35 -13.89
CA VAL A 72 -10.64 0.50 -14.16
C VAL A 72 -10.48 1.13 -15.55
N ARG A 73 -9.35 1.80 -15.81
CA ARG A 73 -9.07 2.47 -17.09
C ARG A 73 -9.19 1.51 -18.27
N ARG A 74 -8.61 0.31 -18.18
CA ARG A 74 -8.70 -0.72 -19.22
C ARG A 74 -10.14 -1.20 -19.43
N SER A 75 -10.91 -1.38 -18.36
CA SER A 75 -12.30 -1.82 -18.44
C SER A 75 -13.18 -0.77 -19.10
N VAL A 76 -13.04 0.49 -18.69
CA VAL A 76 -13.76 1.64 -19.27
C VAL A 76 -13.38 1.81 -20.75
N SER A 77 -12.11 1.63 -21.11
CA SER A 77 -11.68 1.71 -22.52
C SER A 77 -12.36 0.68 -23.43
N LEU A 78 -12.83 -0.44 -22.87
CA LEU A 78 -13.58 -1.47 -23.61
C LEU A 78 -15.10 -1.21 -23.59
N GLN A 79 -15.58 -0.27 -22.78
CA GLN A 79 -16.98 0.08 -22.59
C GLN A 79 -17.13 1.62 -22.52
N PRO A 80 -17.00 2.33 -23.64
CA PRO A 80 -16.86 3.78 -23.64
C PRO A 80 -18.10 4.58 -23.20
N PHE A 81 -19.23 3.91 -22.92
CA PHE A 81 -20.51 4.53 -22.55
C PHE A 81 -20.96 4.20 -21.11
N LEU A 82 -20.02 3.80 -20.24
CA LEU A 82 -20.34 3.63 -18.82
C LEU A 82 -20.65 4.98 -18.18
N SER A 83 -21.68 5.03 -17.33
CA SER A 83 -21.96 6.20 -16.50
C SER A 83 -20.91 6.33 -15.39
N ASP A 84 -20.78 7.51 -14.80
CA ASP A 84 -19.87 7.76 -13.68
C ASP A 84 -20.16 6.82 -12.50
N GLU A 85 -21.44 6.56 -12.20
CA GLU A 85 -21.83 5.63 -11.13
C GLU A 85 -21.39 4.18 -11.42
N ALA A 86 -21.42 3.77 -12.69
CA ALA A 86 -20.95 2.45 -13.10
C ALA A 86 -19.41 2.34 -13.00
N ILE A 87 -18.70 3.43 -13.31
CA ILE A 87 -17.24 3.51 -13.17
C ILE A 87 -16.85 3.44 -11.69
N ASP A 88 -17.54 4.17 -10.82
CA ASP A 88 -17.31 4.16 -9.38
C ASP A 88 -17.63 2.79 -8.78
N GLY A 89 -18.75 2.18 -9.16
CA GLY A 89 -19.09 0.81 -8.74
C GLY A 89 -18.04 -0.23 -9.16
N LEU A 90 -17.46 -0.09 -10.35
CA LEU A 90 -16.36 -0.94 -10.81
C LEU A 90 -15.08 -0.71 -9.99
N ARG A 91 -14.74 0.54 -9.71
CA ARG A 91 -13.58 0.90 -8.87
C ARG A 91 -13.71 0.26 -7.49
N ASP A 92 -14.88 0.39 -6.87
CA ASP A 92 -15.16 -0.16 -5.54
C ASP A 92 -15.11 -1.69 -5.54
N GLN A 93 -15.63 -2.33 -6.59
CA GLN A 93 -15.53 -3.78 -6.74
C GLN A 93 -14.06 -4.23 -6.81
N LEU A 94 -13.26 -3.62 -7.69
CA LEU A 94 -11.85 -3.96 -7.87
C LEU A 94 -11.03 -3.68 -6.60
N ARG A 95 -11.36 -2.60 -5.88
CA ARG A 95 -10.77 -2.29 -4.57
C ARG A 95 -11.07 -3.37 -3.56
N ARG A 96 -12.34 -3.80 -3.42
CA ARG A 96 -12.72 -4.91 -2.52
C ARG A 96 -12.01 -6.21 -2.88
N GLU A 97 -11.93 -6.55 -4.17
CA GLU A 97 -11.21 -7.73 -4.64
C GLU A 97 -9.72 -7.67 -4.30
N ALA A 98 -9.08 -6.51 -4.52
CA ALA A 98 -7.69 -6.28 -4.16
C ALA A 98 -7.45 -6.36 -2.65
N THR A 99 -8.29 -5.72 -1.83
CA THR A 99 -8.23 -5.81 -0.37
C THR A 99 -8.38 -7.25 0.11
N ALA A 100 -9.37 -7.99 -0.41
CA ALA A 100 -9.56 -9.40 -0.08
C ALA A 100 -8.38 -10.28 -0.52
N TRP A 101 -7.72 -9.92 -1.62
CA TRP A 101 -6.52 -10.61 -2.10
C TRP A 101 -5.32 -10.35 -1.19
N VAL A 102 -5.05 -9.08 -0.84
CA VAL A 102 -3.93 -8.70 0.06
C VAL A 102 -4.14 -9.24 1.46
N ALA A 103 -5.39 -9.29 1.95
CA ALA A 103 -5.72 -9.88 3.25
C ALA A 103 -5.29 -11.35 3.37
N ARG A 104 -5.28 -12.11 2.26
CA ARG A 104 -4.74 -13.50 2.27
C ARG A 104 -3.22 -13.54 2.47
N GLN A 105 -2.52 -12.46 2.13
CA GLN A 105 -1.08 -12.29 2.32
C GLN A 105 -0.74 -11.60 3.65
N HIS A 106 -1.73 -11.26 4.47
CA HIS A 106 -1.54 -10.45 5.69
C HIS A 106 -0.44 -11.02 6.60
N ALA A 107 -0.44 -12.34 6.85
CA ALA A 107 0.57 -12.96 7.70
C ALA A 107 2.00 -12.82 7.15
N GLN A 108 2.20 -12.86 5.84
CA GLN A 108 3.51 -12.63 5.22
C GLN A 108 3.92 -11.16 5.35
N ILE A 109 2.98 -10.25 5.09
CA ILE A 109 3.19 -8.81 5.17
C ILE A 109 3.56 -8.41 6.61
N SER A 110 2.79 -8.85 7.62
CA SER A 110 3.07 -8.59 9.02
C SER A 110 4.47 -9.07 9.42
N ARG A 111 4.84 -10.32 9.06
CA ARG A 111 6.20 -10.83 9.35
C ARG A 111 7.30 -9.98 8.73
N ALA A 112 7.09 -9.45 7.52
CA ALA A 112 8.07 -8.60 6.87
C ALA A 112 8.18 -7.22 7.54
N LEU A 113 7.04 -6.65 7.98
CA LEU A 113 7.01 -5.42 8.76
C LEU A 113 7.75 -5.59 10.09
N ASP A 114 7.44 -6.66 10.84
CA ASP A 114 8.10 -6.98 12.11
C ASP A 114 9.61 -7.19 11.93
N ALA A 115 10.04 -7.80 10.83
CA ALA A 115 11.45 -8.07 10.56
C ALA A 115 12.23 -6.84 10.10
N PHE A 116 11.64 -5.96 9.30
CA PHE A 116 12.39 -4.92 8.57
C PHE A 116 12.00 -3.49 8.89
N VAL A 117 10.81 -3.25 9.43
CA VAL A 117 10.30 -1.91 9.76
C VAL A 117 10.46 -1.66 11.25
N GLU A 118 9.93 -2.55 12.09
CA GLU A 118 9.88 -2.37 13.54
C GLU A 118 11.27 -2.10 14.16
N PRO A 119 12.34 -2.86 13.86
CA PRO A 119 13.66 -2.60 14.46
C PRO A 119 14.24 -1.23 14.09
N LYS A 120 13.93 -0.73 12.88
CA LYS A 120 14.43 0.56 12.40
C LYS A 120 13.68 1.73 13.05
N VAL A 121 12.38 1.57 13.26
CA VAL A 121 11.56 2.53 14.00
C VAL A 121 12.02 2.60 15.45
N GLN A 122 12.20 1.45 16.10
CA GLN A 122 12.72 1.38 17.47
C GLN A 122 14.11 2.02 17.59
N HIS A 123 15.01 1.74 16.64
CA HIS A 123 16.33 2.35 16.62
C HIS A 123 16.25 3.89 16.49
N MET A 124 15.44 4.40 15.57
CA MET A 124 15.23 5.85 15.42
C MET A 124 14.64 6.47 16.70
N ALA A 125 13.65 5.82 17.32
CA ALA A 125 13.07 6.28 18.57
C ALA A 125 14.11 6.33 19.70
N ALA A 126 14.97 5.31 19.80
CA ALA A 126 16.04 5.27 20.79
C ALA A 126 17.06 6.41 20.60
N LEU A 127 17.43 6.74 19.35
CA LEU A 127 18.29 7.88 19.04
C LEU A 127 17.66 9.20 19.48
N LEU A 128 16.37 9.41 19.14
CA LEU A 128 15.64 10.62 19.53
C LEU A 128 15.53 10.76 21.06
N LEU A 129 15.29 9.67 21.78
CA LEU A 129 15.23 9.68 23.25
C LEU A 129 16.60 9.98 23.88
N ALA A 130 17.69 9.46 23.31
CA ALA A 130 19.05 9.77 23.76
C ALA A 130 19.38 11.25 23.57
N ASP A 131 18.99 11.85 22.45
CA ASP A 131 19.16 13.28 22.19
C ASP A 131 18.35 14.15 23.16
N LEU A 132 17.18 13.69 23.61
CA LEU A 132 16.33 14.39 24.57
C LEU A 132 16.78 14.21 26.03
N GLY A 133 17.41 13.07 26.36
CA GLY A 133 17.87 12.73 27.71
C GLY A 133 19.29 13.23 28.05
N GLY A 134 20.01 13.78 27.08
CA GLY A 134 21.30 14.44 27.27
C GLY A 134 21.16 15.89 27.75
N VAL A 135 20.81 16.08 29.02
CA VAL A 135 21.01 17.33 29.79
C VAL A 135 21.74 17.00 31.09
#